data_AF-A0A176U236-F1
#
_entry.id   AF-A0A176U236-F1
#
_cell.length_a   1.000
_cell.length_b   1.000
_cell.length_c   1.000
_cell.angle_alpha   90.00
_cell.angle_beta   90.00
_cell.angle_gamma   90.00
#
_symmetry.space_group_name_H-M   'P 1'
#
loop_
_entity.id
_entity.type
_entity.pdbx_description
1 polymer ?
#
loop_
_entity_poly.entity_id
_entity_poly.type
_entity_poly.pdbx_seq_one_letter_code
_entity_poly.pdbx_strand_id
1 'polypeptide(L)'
;MVVISKTFSIPQFYDSHAIAPLKDLVFLDIETTGLTPATSSIYLIGAVYHQQMEWHIRQWFSDSLNSEQEILEDFFSFIKNYQVIVSFNGETFDLPFLKKCAAAYGLNTDVLDNIRSFDLYRHLRPVKTLLQLENLKLATLESYLNISRLDQATGKEMIAVYHDYLETGDKRLYQVLLLHNEDDLKALPQIMPLLSYLDIFRSEWTLAGYSLSTASSSLTIVVDCSVKVPVAVTRELPLCRLSIRANQIIIEIRAFVGELKYFFDNYKDYYYLPDEDRAVHKKVGQYVDPEHRVQASASTCYTKKSSTFLPLSHEDMFDLYKEEYSSKQLFTEYIADPDFILAYAHNVLEDALRCAVPVPSEEAQEAPPELFS
;
A
#
# COMPACT_ATOMS: atom_id res chain seq x y z
N MET A 1 34.83 -19.64 -4.69
CA MET A 1 33.46 -19.33 -4.17
C MET A 1 33.15 -20.22 -2.98
N VAL A 2 32.40 -19.69 -2.00
CA VAL A 2 31.76 -20.49 -0.94
C VAL A 2 30.24 -20.44 -1.09
N VAL A 3 29.59 -21.60 -1.07
CA VAL A 3 28.11 -21.70 -1.09
C VAL A 3 27.64 -22.20 0.25
N ILE A 4 26.73 -21.46 0.87
CA ILE A 4 26.11 -21.78 2.15
C ILE A 4 24.64 -22.11 1.89
N SER A 5 24.12 -23.12 2.58
CA SER A 5 22.70 -23.44 2.55
C SER A 5 22.22 -23.77 3.96
N LYS A 6 21.08 -23.18 4.35
CA LYS A 6 20.45 -23.40 5.66
C LYS A 6 18.94 -23.51 5.46
N THR A 7 18.27 -24.16 6.41
CA THR A 7 16.82 -24.13 6.51
C THR A 7 16.40 -23.26 7.69
N PHE A 8 15.21 -22.68 7.60
CA PHE A 8 14.61 -21.92 8.69
C PHE A 8 13.08 -22.04 8.64
N SER A 9 12.40 -21.46 9.63
CA SER A 9 10.95 -21.46 9.70
C SER A 9 10.43 -20.04 9.80
N ILE A 10 9.38 -19.75 9.03
CA ILE A 10 8.61 -18.52 9.14
C ILE A 10 7.26 -18.90 9.75
N PRO A 11 6.92 -18.40 10.96
CA PRO A 11 5.73 -18.83 11.68
C PRO A 11 4.43 -18.41 11.00
N GLN A 12 4.46 -17.29 10.25
CA GLN A 12 3.30 -16.79 9.53
C GLN A 12 3.74 -16.17 8.21
N PHE A 13 3.11 -16.61 7.12
CA PHE A 13 3.39 -16.12 5.78
C PHE A 13 2.12 -15.55 5.14
N TYR A 14 2.29 -14.50 4.35
CA TYR A 14 1.22 -13.88 3.58
C TYR A 14 0.81 -14.77 2.41
N ASP A 15 -0.48 -14.79 2.04
CA ASP A 15 -0.94 -15.56 0.91
C ASP A 15 -0.41 -14.98 -0.42
N SER A 16 0.65 -15.59 -0.95
CA SER A 16 1.31 -15.14 -2.16
C SER A 16 0.59 -15.51 -3.46
N HIS A 17 -0.57 -16.18 -3.46
CA HIS A 17 -1.19 -16.68 -4.70
C HIS A 17 -1.52 -15.56 -5.70
N ALA A 18 -1.82 -14.35 -5.22
CA ALA A 18 -2.01 -13.17 -6.08
C ALA A 18 -0.72 -12.74 -6.81
N ILE A 19 0.44 -13.13 -6.29
CA ILE A 19 1.75 -12.94 -6.90
C ILE A 19 2.09 -14.19 -7.71
N ALA A 20 2.41 -15.31 -7.05
CA ALA A 20 2.61 -16.64 -7.65
C ALA A 20 2.64 -17.71 -6.54
N PRO A 21 2.50 -19.01 -6.89
CA PRO A 21 2.66 -20.09 -5.93
C PRO A 21 4.04 -20.01 -5.26
N LEU A 22 4.08 -20.31 -3.96
CA LEU A 22 5.29 -20.12 -3.14
C LEU A 22 6.53 -20.87 -3.67
N LYS A 23 6.34 -22.03 -4.31
CA LYS A 23 7.42 -22.81 -4.96
C LYS A 23 8.05 -22.11 -6.18
N ASP A 24 7.36 -21.16 -6.77
CA ASP A 24 7.76 -20.43 -7.98
C ASP A 24 8.40 -19.07 -7.64
N LEU A 25 8.44 -18.71 -6.34
CA LEU A 25 9.05 -17.48 -5.82
C LEU A 25 10.49 -17.74 -5.36
N VAL A 26 11.36 -16.78 -5.67
CA VAL A 26 12.68 -16.65 -5.05
C VAL A 26 12.86 -15.21 -4.55
N PHE A 27 13.23 -15.07 -3.28
CA PHE A 27 13.55 -13.80 -2.66
C PHE A 27 15.04 -13.52 -2.85
N LEU A 28 15.39 -12.32 -3.29
CA LEU A 28 16.75 -11.95 -3.68
C LEU A 28 17.22 -10.71 -2.94
N ASP A 29 18.49 -10.75 -2.55
CA ASP A 29 19.27 -9.63 -2.05
C ASP A 29 20.75 -9.82 -2.43
N ILE A 30 21.45 -8.74 -2.76
CA ILE A 30 22.88 -8.75 -3.11
C ILE A 30 23.68 -7.79 -2.25
N GLU A 31 24.93 -8.16 -1.99
CA GLU A 31 25.91 -7.27 -1.40
C GLU A 31 27.03 -6.94 -2.37
N THR A 32 27.45 -5.68 -2.37
CA THR A 32 28.38 -5.13 -3.35
C THR A 32 29.48 -4.33 -2.67
N THR A 33 30.65 -4.23 -3.31
CA THR A 33 31.77 -3.39 -2.83
C THR A 33 31.55 -1.89 -3.08
N GLY A 34 30.37 -1.49 -3.56
CA GLY A 34 29.99 -0.11 -3.81
C GLY A 34 28.78 -0.01 -4.73
N LEU A 35 28.24 1.21 -4.87
CA LEU A 35 26.95 1.45 -5.53
C LEU A 35 26.99 1.46 -7.06
N THR A 36 28.18 1.41 -7.67
CA THR A 36 28.34 1.57 -9.12
C THR A 36 28.91 0.29 -9.75
N PRO A 37 28.13 -0.46 -10.54
CA PRO A 37 28.57 -1.73 -11.15
C PRO A 37 29.82 -1.63 -12.02
N ALA A 38 30.14 -0.45 -12.56
CA ALA A 38 31.31 -0.25 -13.40
C ALA A 38 32.64 -0.23 -12.61
N THR A 39 32.57 -0.01 -11.30
CA THR A 39 33.74 0.17 -10.42
C THR A 39 33.67 -0.69 -9.16
N SER A 40 32.65 -1.53 -9.06
CA SER A 40 32.34 -2.33 -7.89
C SER A 40 31.93 -3.73 -8.33
N SER A 41 32.07 -4.68 -7.42
CA SER A 41 31.82 -6.10 -7.62
C SER A 41 30.79 -6.59 -6.62
N ILE A 42 30.08 -7.65 -6.97
CA ILE A 42 29.20 -8.40 -6.10
C ILE A 42 30.06 -9.35 -5.28
N TYR A 43 29.96 -9.28 -3.95
CA TYR A 43 30.65 -10.23 -3.07
C TYR A 43 29.72 -11.24 -2.41
N LEU A 44 28.41 -10.99 -2.41
CA LEU A 44 27.43 -11.91 -1.90
C LEU A 44 26.16 -11.81 -2.73
N ILE A 45 25.67 -12.95 -3.21
CA ILE A 45 24.28 -13.08 -3.65
C ILE A 45 23.62 -13.99 -2.64
N GLY A 46 22.41 -13.66 -2.21
CA GLY A 46 21.62 -14.58 -1.43
C GLY A 46 20.21 -14.75 -1.97
N ALA A 47 19.67 -15.93 -1.74
CA ALA A 47 18.34 -16.31 -2.17
C ALA A 47 17.60 -17.04 -1.05
N VAL A 48 16.36 -16.62 -0.80
CA VAL A 48 15.41 -17.36 0.03
C VAL A 48 14.33 -17.96 -0.87
N TYR A 49 13.99 -19.23 -0.64
CA TYR A 49 13.00 -19.94 -1.44
C TYR A 49 12.33 -21.02 -0.60
N HIS A 50 11.23 -21.57 -1.10
CA HIS A 50 10.44 -22.54 -0.36
C HIS A 50 10.30 -23.84 -1.15
N GLN A 51 10.76 -24.92 -0.56
CA GLN A 51 10.79 -26.25 -1.17
C GLN A 51 10.51 -27.29 -0.09
N GLN A 52 9.73 -28.34 -0.43
CA GLN A 52 9.44 -29.44 0.50
C GLN A 52 8.82 -29.00 1.84
N MET A 53 7.99 -27.94 1.83
CA MET A 53 7.37 -27.34 3.03
C MET A 53 8.35 -26.68 4.01
N GLU A 54 9.58 -26.39 3.56
CA GLU A 54 10.59 -25.69 4.36
C GLU A 54 11.08 -24.45 3.63
N TRP A 55 11.49 -23.45 4.41
CA TRP A 55 12.19 -22.29 3.90
C TRP A 55 13.68 -22.59 3.86
N HIS A 56 14.28 -22.32 2.71
CA HIS A 56 15.69 -22.50 2.44
C HIS A 56 16.30 -21.13 2.17
N ILE A 57 17.50 -20.93 2.69
CA ILE A 57 18.36 -19.83 2.30
C ILE A 57 19.61 -20.41 1.64
N ARG A 58 20.01 -19.82 0.52
CA ARG A 58 21.26 -20.12 -0.17
C ARG A 58 22.03 -18.82 -0.39
N GLN A 59 23.31 -18.83 -0.01
CA GLN A 59 24.19 -17.67 -0.12
C GLN A 59 25.44 -18.05 -0.91
N TRP A 60 25.77 -17.28 -1.93
CA TRP A 60 26.96 -17.41 -2.76
C TRP A 60 27.93 -16.29 -2.39
N PHE A 61 28.96 -16.65 -1.63
CA PHE A 61 29.92 -15.70 -1.08
C PHE A 61 31.25 -15.73 -1.84
N SER A 62 31.75 -14.54 -2.13
CA SER A 62 33.02 -14.31 -2.80
C SER A 62 34.13 -14.30 -1.75
N ASP A 63 34.78 -15.45 -1.60
CA ASP A 63 35.96 -15.64 -0.74
C ASP A 63 37.25 -15.06 -1.35
N SER A 64 37.18 -14.50 -2.56
CA SER A 64 38.29 -13.85 -3.25
C SER A 64 37.76 -12.81 -4.25
N LEU A 65 38.63 -11.93 -4.77
CA LEU A 65 38.28 -10.98 -5.82
C LEU A 65 37.98 -11.63 -7.19
N ASN A 66 38.29 -12.92 -7.35
CA ASN A 66 38.15 -13.63 -8.63
C ASN A 66 36.91 -14.54 -8.67
N SER A 67 36.14 -14.64 -7.57
CA SER A 67 35.03 -15.58 -7.46
C SER A 67 33.69 -15.04 -8.01
N GLU A 68 33.61 -13.75 -8.40
CA GLU A 68 32.35 -13.10 -8.84
C GLU A 68 31.71 -13.80 -10.06
N GLN A 69 32.50 -14.15 -11.07
CA GLN A 69 31.98 -14.85 -12.26
C GLN A 69 31.35 -16.21 -11.88
N GLU A 70 32.02 -16.98 -11.02
CA GLU A 70 31.55 -18.29 -10.56
C GLU A 70 30.22 -18.17 -9.80
N ILE A 71 30.09 -17.12 -8.97
CA ILE A 71 28.86 -16.81 -8.22
C ILE A 71 27.71 -16.48 -9.16
N LEU A 72 27.94 -15.63 -10.17
CA LEU A 72 26.93 -15.24 -11.15
C LEU A 72 26.44 -16.45 -11.97
N GLU A 73 27.36 -17.30 -12.43
CA GLU A 73 27.03 -18.50 -13.21
C GLU A 73 26.15 -19.48 -12.41
N ASP A 74 26.52 -19.77 -11.15
CA ASP A 74 25.74 -20.69 -10.31
C ASP A 74 24.38 -20.10 -9.90
N PHE A 75 24.34 -18.81 -9.59
CA PHE A 75 23.09 -18.11 -9.31
C PHE A 75 22.14 -18.11 -10.53
N PHE A 76 22.63 -17.79 -11.73
CA PHE A 76 21.81 -17.82 -12.95
C PHE A 76 21.32 -19.22 -13.31
N SER A 77 22.10 -20.25 -13.01
CA SER A 77 21.65 -21.64 -13.13
C SER A 77 20.52 -21.94 -12.14
N PHE A 78 20.67 -21.49 -10.90
CA PHE A 78 19.70 -21.70 -9.83
C PHE A 78 18.34 -21.03 -10.09
N ILE A 79 18.33 -19.75 -10.49
CA ILE A 79 17.08 -18.98 -10.61
C ILE A 79 16.18 -19.41 -11.77
N LYS A 80 16.70 -20.19 -12.73
CA LYS A 80 15.91 -20.74 -13.87
C LYS A 80 14.72 -21.59 -13.43
N ASN A 81 14.74 -22.09 -12.19
CA ASN A 81 13.67 -22.93 -11.65
C ASN A 81 12.51 -22.12 -11.05
N TYR A 82 12.60 -20.79 -11.06
CA TYR A 82 11.59 -19.89 -10.49
C TYR A 82 10.99 -18.99 -11.56
N GLN A 83 9.80 -18.46 -11.28
CA GLN A 83 9.07 -17.59 -12.20
C GLN A 83 9.09 -16.12 -11.75
N VAL A 84 9.32 -15.88 -10.46
CA VAL A 84 9.26 -14.55 -9.87
C VAL A 84 10.42 -14.33 -8.92
N ILE A 85 11.17 -13.24 -9.15
CA ILE A 85 12.10 -12.69 -8.17
C ILE A 85 11.34 -11.68 -7.31
N VAL A 86 11.33 -11.91 -6.01
CA VAL A 86 10.86 -10.95 -5.01
C VAL A 86 12.08 -10.26 -4.42
N SER A 87 12.12 -8.93 -4.44
CA SER A 87 13.26 -8.15 -3.93
C SER A 87 12.77 -6.90 -3.20
N PHE A 88 13.66 -6.23 -2.48
CA PHE A 88 13.36 -4.94 -1.86
C PHE A 88 14.17 -3.84 -2.54
N ASN A 89 13.53 -3.02 -3.38
CA ASN A 89 14.20 -2.03 -4.24
C ASN A 89 15.15 -2.65 -5.31
N GLY A 90 15.02 -3.95 -5.57
CA GLY A 90 15.91 -4.67 -6.49
C GLY A 90 15.67 -4.40 -7.97
N GLU A 91 14.52 -3.86 -8.37
CA GLU A 91 14.33 -3.39 -9.75
C GLU A 91 15.18 -2.14 -10.04
N THR A 92 15.49 -1.35 -9.01
CA THR A 92 16.30 -0.14 -9.10
C THR A 92 17.79 -0.44 -8.92
N PHE A 93 18.13 -1.41 -8.06
CA PHE A 93 19.51 -1.71 -7.67
C PHE A 93 19.97 -3.11 -8.10
N ASP A 94 19.49 -4.17 -7.44
CA ASP A 94 20.00 -5.54 -7.55
C ASP A 94 20.01 -6.09 -8.98
N LEU A 95 18.87 -6.06 -9.67
CA LEU A 95 18.72 -6.64 -11.00
C LEU A 95 19.58 -5.88 -12.05
N PRO A 96 19.57 -4.54 -12.10
CA PRO A 96 20.51 -3.79 -12.94
C PRO A 96 21.99 -4.07 -12.60
N PHE A 97 22.35 -4.24 -11.33
CA PHE A 97 23.71 -4.52 -10.89
C PHE A 97 24.18 -5.89 -11.39
N LEU A 98 23.37 -6.93 -11.14
CA LEU A 98 23.59 -8.30 -11.62
C LEU A 98 23.78 -8.35 -13.15
N LYS A 99 22.91 -7.67 -13.91
CA LYS A 99 23.00 -7.61 -15.37
C LYS A 99 24.33 -6.98 -15.83
N LYS A 100 24.74 -5.87 -15.21
CA LYS A 100 25.97 -5.16 -15.58
C LYS A 100 27.23 -5.97 -15.25
N CYS A 101 27.31 -6.57 -14.05
CA CYS A 101 28.43 -7.43 -13.69
C CYS A 101 28.50 -8.66 -14.61
N ALA A 102 27.39 -9.35 -14.84
CA ALA A 102 27.33 -10.49 -15.75
C ALA A 102 27.76 -10.15 -17.19
N ALA A 103 27.31 -9.00 -17.71
CA ALA A 103 27.72 -8.53 -19.04
C ALA A 103 29.23 -8.26 -19.13
N ALA A 104 29.87 -7.77 -18.06
CA ALA A 104 31.32 -7.55 -18.01
C ALA A 104 32.13 -8.85 -18.15
N TYR A 105 31.56 -9.97 -17.71
CA TYR A 105 32.12 -11.32 -17.89
C TYR A 105 31.65 -12.02 -19.18
N GLY A 106 30.80 -11.39 -19.98
CA GLY A 106 30.23 -11.98 -21.19
C GLY A 106 29.20 -13.09 -20.93
N LEU A 107 28.59 -13.11 -19.74
CA LEU A 107 27.57 -14.08 -19.38
C LEU A 107 26.22 -13.74 -20.03
N ASN A 108 25.44 -14.77 -20.38
CA ASN A 108 24.08 -14.60 -20.86
C ASN A 108 23.14 -14.19 -19.71
N THR A 109 22.43 -13.07 -19.88
CA THR A 109 21.52 -12.49 -18.88
C THR A 109 20.04 -12.72 -19.19
N ASP A 110 19.68 -13.49 -20.22
CA ASP A 110 18.30 -13.70 -20.68
C ASP A 110 17.40 -14.19 -19.55
N VAL A 111 17.95 -14.96 -18.61
CA VAL A 111 17.19 -15.43 -17.44
C VAL A 111 16.64 -14.27 -16.59
N LEU A 112 17.39 -13.18 -16.44
CA LEU A 112 16.98 -11.98 -15.71
C LEU A 112 16.02 -11.09 -16.53
N ASP A 113 15.91 -11.29 -17.84
CA ASP A 113 14.96 -10.59 -18.70
C ASP A 113 13.62 -11.33 -18.79
N ASN A 114 13.63 -12.66 -18.61
CA ASN A 114 12.44 -13.50 -18.73
C ASN A 114 11.75 -13.79 -17.39
N ILE A 115 12.46 -13.68 -16.27
CA ILE A 115 11.87 -13.84 -14.94
C ILE A 115 11.11 -12.58 -14.53
N ARG A 116 9.92 -12.72 -13.94
CA ARG A 116 9.14 -11.56 -13.49
C ARG A 116 9.76 -11.00 -12.21
N SER A 117 9.88 -9.69 -12.10
CA SER A 117 10.24 -9.01 -10.85
C SER A 117 9.01 -8.60 -10.06
N PHE A 118 9.07 -8.74 -8.74
CA PHE A 118 8.10 -8.23 -7.80
C PHE A 118 8.85 -7.44 -6.72
N ASP A 119 8.95 -6.12 -6.93
CA ASP A 119 9.64 -5.23 -5.98
C ASP A 119 8.73 -4.84 -4.81
N LEU A 120 9.03 -5.36 -3.62
CA LEU A 120 8.27 -5.09 -2.39
C LEU A 120 8.26 -3.61 -2.04
N TYR A 121 9.36 -2.87 -2.25
CA TYR A 121 9.43 -1.45 -1.91
C TYR A 121 8.39 -0.64 -2.71
N ARG A 122 8.26 -0.94 -4.01
CA ARG A 122 7.30 -0.27 -4.90
C ARG A 122 5.87 -0.57 -4.51
N HIS A 123 5.57 -1.83 -4.22
CA HIS A 123 4.22 -2.26 -3.85
C HIS A 123 3.82 -1.77 -2.45
N LEU A 124 4.76 -1.68 -1.51
CA LEU A 124 4.50 -1.20 -0.15
C LEU A 124 4.55 0.32 -0.03
N ARG A 125 4.96 1.04 -1.07
CA ARG A 125 5.03 2.51 -1.06
C ARG A 125 3.76 3.19 -0.54
N PRO A 126 2.54 2.79 -0.97
CA PRO A 126 1.33 3.44 -0.51
C PRO A 126 1.00 3.16 0.96
N VAL A 127 1.47 2.04 1.50
CA VAL A 127 1.24 1.64 2.89
C VAL A 127 1.90 2.61 3.87
N LYS A 128 2.98 3.31 3.49
CA LYS A 128 3.64 4.34 4.33
C LYS A 128 2.65 5.35 4.90
N THR A 129 1.85 5.93 4.00
CA THR A 129 0.90 6.99 4.32
C THR A 129 -0.32 6.46 5.07
N LEU A 130 -0.62 5.17 5.00
CA LEU A 130 -1.65 4.52 5.82
C LEU A 130 -1.13 4.13 7.21
N LEU A 131 0.14 3.76 7.36
CA LEU A 131 0.69 3.21 8.62
C LEU A 131 1.46 4.22 9.51
N GLN A 132 1.68 5.45 9.04
CA GLN A 132 2.41 6.54 9.74
C GLN A 132 3.89 6.24 9.87
N LEU A 133 4.43 5.46 8.93
CA LEU A 133 5.84 5.12 8.96
C LEU A 133 6.66 6.34 8.58
N GLU A 134 7.70 6.60 9.35
CA GLU A 134 8.68 7.66 9.09
C GLU A 134 9.31 7.50 7.69
N ASN A 135 9.63 6.27 7.32
CA ASN A 135 10.23 5.89 6.05
C ASN A 135 9.83 4.44 5.70
N LEU A 136 10.33 3.93 4.58
CA LEU A 136 10.10 2.56 4.10
C LEU A 136 11.42 1.80 4.03
N LYS A 137 12.32 2.03 4.97
CA LYS A 137 13.52 1.21 5.11
C LYS A 137 13.09 -0.16 5.64
N LEU A 138 13.83 -1.20 5.27
CA LEU A 138 13.51 -2.58 5.67
C LEU A 138 13.40 -2.70 7.20
N ALA A 139 14.37 -2.13 7.93
CA ALA A 139 14.38 -2.05 9.38
C ALA A 139 13.11 -1.41 9.99
N THR A 140 12.57 -0.37 9.37
CA THR A 140 11.34 0.29 9.85
C THR A 140 10.12 -0.62 9.67
N LEU A 141 10.04 -1.37 8.55
CA LEU A 141 8.97 -2.33 8.29
C LEU A 141 9.06 -3.55 9.22
N GLU A 142 10.28 -4.02 9.49
CA GLU A 142 10.55 -5.09 10.43
C GLU A 142 10.12 -4.70 11.85
N SER A 143 10.54 -3.52 12.31
CA SER A 143 10.17 -2.98 13.61
C SER A 143 8.65 -2.85 13.77
N TYR A 144 7.96 -2.37 12.73
CA TYR A 144 6.49 -2.28 12.72
C TYR A 144 5.82 -3.65 12.94
N LEU A 145 6.41 -4.73 12.41
CA LEU A 145 5.93 -6.10 12.57
C LEU A 145 6.52 -6.83 13.78
N ASN A 146 7.33 -6.16 14.61
CA ASN A 146 8.09 -6.76 15.71
C ASN A 146 9.03 -7.91 15.27
N ILE A 147 9.56 -7.83 14.04
CA ILE A 147 10.59 -8.74 13.56
C ILE A 147 11.90 -8.36 14.25
N SER A 148 12.56 -9.34 14.86
CA SER A 148 13.81 -9.13 15.57
C SER A 148 14.99 -9.43 14.64
N ARG A 149 15.89 -8.45 14.47
CA ARG A 149 17.19 -8.64 13.81
C ARG A 149 18.24 -9.10 14.81
N LEU A 150 19.14 -9.97 14.39
CA LEU A 150 20.35 -10.29 15.16
C LEU A 150 21.48 -9.33 14.78
N ASP A 151 21.52 -8.95 13.51
CA ASP A 151 22.46 -7.97 13.00
C ASP A 151 22.11 -6.53 13.45
N GLN A 152 23.15 -5.76 13.73
CA GLN A 152 23.07 -4.36 14.14
C GLN A 152 23.88 -3.44 13.21
N ALA A 153 24.52 -4.00 12.20
CA ALA A 153 25.37 -3.25 11.29
C ALA A 153 24.58 -2.72 10.10
N THR A 154 25.06 -1.62 9.54
CA THR A 154 24.54 -1.03 8.30
C THR A 154 25.30 -1.59 7.11
N GLY A 155 24.67 -1.72 5.94
CA GLY A 155 25.39 -2.24 4.77
C GLY A 155 26.55 -1.36 4.29
N LYS A 156 26.60 -0.06 4.65
CA LYS A 156 27.79 0.79 4.41
C LYS A 156 28.99 0.30 5.21
N GLU A 157 28.76 -0.22 6.42
CA GLU A 157 29.81 -0.83 7.24
C GLU A 157 30.23 -2.19 6.66
N MET A 158 29.31 -2.92 6.01
CA MET A 158 29.62 -4.22 5.39
C MET A 158 30.66 -4.13 4.27
N ILE A 159 30.72 -3.03 3.52
CA ILE A 159 31.78 -2.81 2.52
C ILE A 159 33.16 -2.83 3.18
N ALA A 160 33.34 -2.10 4.28
CA ALA A 160 34.61 -2.06 5.01
C ALA A 160 34.93 -3.42 5.64
N VAL A 161 33.93 -4.08 6.24
CA VAL A 161 34.07 -5.43 6.82
C VAL A 161 34.50 -6.46 5.78
N TYR A 162 33.99 -6.38 4.54
CA TYR A 162 34.40 -7.26 3.45
C TYR A 162 35.85 -7.04 3.02
N HIS A 163 36.30 -5.78 2.92
CA HIS A 163 37.71 -5.48 2.64
C HIS A 163 38.63 -6.01 3.75
N ASP A 164 38.30 -5.76 5.02
CA ASP A 164 39.05 -6.28 6.16
C ASP A 164 39.07 -7.82 6.18
N TYR A 165 37.98 -8.47 5.78
CA TYR A 165 37.93 -9.93 5.63
C TYR A 165 38.91 -10.42 4.56
N LEU A 166 38.97 -9.79 3.39
CA LEU A 166 39.88 -10.18 2.32
C LEU A 166 41.36 -10.02 2.73
N GLU A 167 41.69 -9.03 3.55
CA GLU A 167 43.05 -8.80 4.04
C GLU A 167 43.44 -9.77 5.17
N THR A 168 42.52 -10.03 6.10
CA THR A 168 42.83 -10.75 7.36
C THR A 168 42.45 -12.23 7.33
N GLY A 169 41.46 -12.61 6.53
CA GLY A 169 40.82 -13.92 6.58
C GLY A 169 40.07 -14.20 7.90
N ASP A 170 39.72 -13.16 8.69
CA ASP A 170 39.04 -13.35 9.97
C ASP A 170 37.62 -13.93 9.78
N LYS A 171 37.43 -15.15 10.29
CA LYS A 171 36.15 -15.87 10.22
C LYS A 171 35.00 -15.14 10.92
N ARG A 172 35.27 -14.24 11.86
CA ARG A 172 34.24 -13.43 12.51
C ARG A 172 33.65 -12.41 11.55
N LEU A 173 34.48 -11.74 10.74
CA LEU A 173 34.02 -10.79 9.73
C LEU A 173 33.17 -11.51 8.67
N TYR A 174 33.61 -12.68 8.24
CA TYR A 174 32.82 -13.57 7.37
C TYR A 174 31.42 -13.90 7.95
N GLN A 175 31.35 -14.23 9.24
CA GLN A 175 30.07 -14.51 9.91
C GLN A 175 29.16 -13.27 9.95
N VAL A 176 29.72 -12.09 10.19
CA VAL A 176 28.97 -10.81 10.18
C VAL A 176 28.40 -10.53 8.79
N LEU A 177 29.20 -10.67 7.73
CA LEU A 177 28.75 -10.43 6.34
C LEU A 177 27.62 -11.37 5.93
N LEU A 178 27.74 -12.67 6.27
CA LEU A 178 26.67 -13.62 5.98
C LEU A 178 25.41 -13.37 6.80
N LEU A 179 25.56 -12.96 8.06
CA LEU A 179 24.43 -12.68 8.94
C LEU A 179 23.62 -11.47 8.46
N HIS A 180 24.29 -10.41 7.99
CA HIS A 180 23.63 -9.21 7.46
C HIS A 180 22.67 -9.56 6.32
N ASN A 181 23.19 -10.16 5.26
CA ASN A 181 22.41 -10.60 4.11
C ASN A 181 21.37 -11.68 4.48
N GLU A 182 21.69 -12.57 5.43
CA GLU A 182 20.72 -13.57 5.91
C GLU A 182 19.52 -12.93 6.62
N ASP A 183 19.74 -11.92 7.45
CA ASP A 183 18.67 -11.21 8.15
C ASP A 183 17.80 -10.42 7.13
N ASP A 184 18.42 -9.71 6.18
CA ASP A 184 17.70 -8.99 5.13
C ASP A 184 16.85 -9.92 4.26
N LEU A 185 17.41 -11.06 3.84
CA LEU A 185 16.69 -12.08 3.06
C LEU A 185 15.53 -12.71 3.83
N LYS A 186 15.71 -12.98 5.11
CA LYS A 186 14.62 -13.50 5.96
C LYS A 186 13.53 -12.47 6.16
N ALA A 187 13.87 -11.18 6.20
CA ALA A 187 12.89 -10.12 6.37
C ALA A 187 11.92 -10.05 5.19
N LEU A 188 12.38 -10.27 3.96
CA LEU A 188 11.55 -10.12 2.74
C LEU A 188 10.21 -10.91 2.79
N PRO A 189 10.19 -12.25 2.99
CA PRO A 189 8.94 -12.98 3.15
C PRO A 189 8.17 -12.59 4.42
N GLN A 190 8.86 -12.17 5.49
CA GLN A 190 8.22 -11.79 6.76
C GLN A 190 7.51 -10.45 6.70
N ILE A 191 7.90 -9.53 5.81
CA ILE A 191 7.24 -8.23 5.60
C ILE A 191 6.09 -8.27 4.58
N MET A 192 5.97 -9.34 3.79
CA MET A 192 4.86 -9.50 2.83
C MET A 192 3.46 -9.33 3.44
N PRO A 193 3.18 -9.70 4.71
CA PRO A 193 1.90 -9.42 5.35
C PRO A 193 1.47 -7.94 5.31
N LEU A 194 2.40 -6.99 5.11
CA LEU A 194 2.04 -5.58 4.92
C LEU A 194 1.27 -5.31 3.62
N LEU A 195 1.36 -6.20 2.62
CA LEU A 195 0.55 -6.09 1.39
C LEU A 195 -0.95 -6.22 1.68
N SER A 196 -1.33 -6.92 2.76
CA SER A 196 -2.72 -7.06 3.19
C SER A 196 -3.43 -5.74 3.44
N TYR A 197 -2.70 -4.67 3.81
CA TYR A 197 -3.28 -3.33 3.97
C TYR A 197 -3.75 -2.72 2.65
N LEU A 198 -3.25 -3.19 1.51
CA LEU A 198 -3.73 -2.79 0.18
C LEU A 198 -4.84 -3.74 -0.29
N ASP A 199 -4.68 -5.03 -0.03
CA ASP A 199 -5.65 -6.04 -0.48
C ASP A 199 -6.98 -5.92 0.26
N ILE A 200 -6.97 -5.43 1.50
CA ILE A 200 -8.20 -5.18 2.24
C ILE A 200 -9.11 -4.19 1.48
N PHE A 201 -8.51 -3.22 0.78
CA PHE A 201 -9.27 -2.25 -0.01
C PHE A 201 -9.75 -2.79 -1.37
N ARG A 202 -9.20 -3.94 -1.79
CA ARG A 202 -9.53 -4.61 -3.06
C ARG A 202 -10.42 -5.84 -2.86
N SER A 203 -10.64 -6.21 -1.61
CA SER A 203 -11.46 -7.35 -1.23
C SER A 203 -12.95 -7.02 -1.27
N GLU A 204 -13.77 -8.06 -1.36
CA GLU A 204 -15.21 -7.93 -1.14
C GLU A 204 -15.49 -7.61 0.33
N TRP A 205 -16.40 -6.65 0.55
CA TRP A 205 -16.83 -6.24 1.88
C TRP A 205 -18.24 -6.71 2.17
N THR A 206 -18.46 -7.12 3.41
CA THR A 206 -19.79 -7.48 3.91
C THR A 206 -20.11 -6.64 5.14
N LEU A 207 -21.33 -6.14 5.22
CA LEU A 207 -21.75 -5.31 6.35
C LEU A 207 -21.90 -6.17 7.61
N ALA A 208 -21.06 -5.93 8.60
CA ALA A 208 -21.11 -6.61 9.90
C ALA A 208 -22.08 -5.91 10.86
N GLY A 209 -22.18 -4.59 10.77
CA GLY A 209 -23.13 -3.79 11.56
C GLY A 209 -22.92 -2.29 11.39
N TYR A 210 -23.91 -1.52 11.86
CA TYR A 210 -23.82 -0.06 11.91
C TYR A 210 -24.63 0.51 13.08
N SER A 211 -24.22 1.67 13.56
CA SER A 211 -24.93 2.39 14.63
C SER A 211 -24.75 3.89 14.50
N LEU A 212 -25.86 4.63 14.52
CA LEU A 212 -25.87 6.08 14.60
C LEU A 212 -26.03 6.53 16.06
N SER A 213 -25.03 7.24 16.59
CA SER A 213 -25.10 7.88 17.90
C SER A 213 -25.61 9.31 17.77
N THR A 214 -26.79 9.57 18.34
CA THR A 214 -27.39 10.91 18.37
C THR A 214 -26.63 11.87 19.29
N ALA A 215 -26.07 11.37 20.40
CA ALA A 215 -25.33 12.20 21.36
C ALA A 215 -24.02 12.76 20.77
N SER A 216 -23.31 11.96 19.97
CA SER A 216 -22.05 12.38 19.33
C SER A 216 -22.22 12.79 17.87
N SER A 217 -23.43 12.68 17.30
CA SER A 217 -23.71 12.88 15.87
C SER A 217 -22.69 12.13 15.00
N SER A 218 -22.52 10.84 15.29
CA SER A 218 -21.53 9.99 14.61
C SER A 218 -22.15 8.67 14.18
N LEU A 219 -21.87 8.27 12.94
CA LEU A 219 -22.22 6.97 12.38
C LEU A 219 -20.99 6.08 12.44
N THR A 220 -21.11 4.92 13.09
CA THR A 220 -20.12 3.85 13.03
C THR A 220 -20.61 2.77 12.08
N ILE A 221 -19.80 2.38 11.12
CA ILE A 221 -20.03 1.27 10.20
C ILE A 221 -18.91 0.26 10.40
N VAL A 222 -19.25 -1.02 10.49
CA VAL A 222 -18.29 -2.12 10.56
C VAL A 222 -18.51 -3.01 9.36
N VAL A 223 -17.44 -3.23 8.59
CA VAL A 223 -17.44 -4.17 7.46
C VAL A 223 -16.39 -5.26 7.70
N ASP A 224 -16.77 -6.49 7.35
CA ASP A 224 -15.90 -7.66 7.36
C ASP A 224 -15.38 -7.94 5.95
N CYS A 225 -14.17 -8.48 5.87
CA CYS A 225 -13.54 -8.93 4.64
C CYS A 225 -12.80 -10.27 4.83
N SER A 226 -12.28 -10.83 3.74
CA SER A 226 -11.51 -12.08 3.74
C SER A 226 -10.03 -11.89 4.10
N VAL A 227 -9.52 -10.66 4.02
CA VAL A 227 -8.11 -10.32 4.23
C VAL A 227 -7.86 -9.98 5.69
N LYS A 228 -6.78 -10.49 6.27
CA LYS A 228 -6.36 -10.17 7.66
C LYS A 228 -5.11 -9.30 7.64
N VAL A 229 -5.16 -8.17 8.35
CA VAL A 229 -3.99 -7.33 8.59
C VAL A 229 -3.18 -7.82 9.80
N PRO A 230 -1.84 -7.68 9.78
CA PRO A 230 -0.98 -8.16 10.86
C PRO A 230 -1.08 -7.31 12.13
N VAL A 231 -1.24 -5.99 11.99
CA VAL A 231 -1.27 -5.02 13.10
C VAL A 231 -2.49 -4.11 12.96
N ALA A 232 -3.15 -3.77 14.07
CA ALA A 232 -4.25 -2.83 14.03
C ALA A 232 -3.75 -1.42 13.69
N VAL A 233 -4.48 -0.68 12.87
CA VAL A 233 -4.14 0.70 12.51
C VAL A 233 -5.39 1.58 12.56
N THR A 234 -5.23 2.83 13.01
CA THR A 234 -6.28 3.84 13.01
C THR A 234 -5.79 5.12 12.38
N ARG A 235 -6.64 5.75 11.56
CA ARG A 235 -6.38 6.99 10.83
C ARG A 235 -7.53 7.95 10.86
N GLU A 236 -7.21 9.21 11.14
CA GLU A 236 -8.09 10.34 10.83
C GLU A 236 -7.95 10.71 9.35
N LEU A 237 -9.05 10.65 8.61
CA LEU A 237 -9.16 11.05 7.22
C LEU A 237 -10.20 12.17 7.09
N PRO A 238 -10.24 12.91 5.97
CA PRO A 238 -11.14 14.06 5.82
C PRO A 238 -12.62 13.76 6.06
N LEU A 239 -13.11 12.59 5.64
CA LEU A 239 -14.52 12.19 5.79
C LEU A 239 -14.79 11.30 7.01
N CYS A 240 -13.79 10.58 7.49
CA CYS A 240 -13.99 9.56 8.51
C CYS A 240 -12.74 9.30 9.34
N ARG A 241 -12.94 8.72 10.51
CA ARG A 241 -11.91 8.00 11.23
C ARG A 241 -11.98 6.53 10.86
N LEU A 242 -10.91 6.02 10.23
CA LEU A 242 -10.80 4.66 9.73
C LEU A 242 -9.98 3.83 10.69
N SER A 243 -10.48 2.68 11.14
CA SER A 243 -9.71 1.71 11.93
C SER A 243 -9.77 0.34 11.27
N ILE A 244 -8.61 -0.29 11.09
CA ILE A 244 -8.48 -1.64 10.51
C ILE A 244 -7.89 -2.56 11.56
N ARG A 245 -8.57 -3.66 11.87
CA ARG A 245 -8.12 -4.65 12.85
C ARG A 245 -8.50 -6.05 12.39
N ALA A 246 -7.51 -6.94 12.31
CA ALA A 246 -7.69 -8.28 11.77
C ALA A 246 -8.36 -8.21 10.38
N ASN A 247 -9.57 -8.72 10.23
CA ASN A 247 -10.33 -8.68 8.98
C ASN A 247 -11.52 -7.71 8.99
N GLN A 248 -11.52 -6.75 9.92
CA GLN A 248 -12.58 -5.77 10.05
C GLN A 248 -12.07 -4.37 9.71
N ILE A 249 -12.90 -3.62 9.01
CA ILE A 249 -12.75 -2.18 8.82
C ILE A 249 -13.89 -1.48 9.56
N ILE A 250 -13.52 -0.54 10.42
CA ILE A 250 -14.44 0.27 11.23
C ILE A 250 -14.32 1.70 10.71
N ILE A 251 -15.45 2.26 10.29
CA ILE A 251 -15.56 3.60 9.71
C ILE A 251 -16.41 4.44 10.65
N GLU A 252 -15.83 5.47 11.25
CA GLU A 252 -16.53 6.43 12.10
C GLU A 252 -16.68 7.76 11.34
N ILE A 253 -17.91 8.12 10.98
CA ILE A 253 -18.24 9.31 10.20
C ILE A 253 -18.96 10.32 11.10
N ARG A 254 -18.50 11.57 11.06
CA ARG A 254 -19.23 12.67 11.71
C ARG A 254 -20.42 13.09 10.86
N ALA A 255 -21.62 12.87 11.37
CA ALA A 255 -22.86 13.26 10.73
C ALA A 255 -23.19 14.74 11.03
N PHE A 256 -23.87 15.38 10.09
CA PHE A 256 -24.46 16.71 10.25
C PHE A 256 -25.94 16.57 10.56
N VAL A 257 -26.38 17.04 11.72
CA VAL A 257 -27.81 17.07 12.08
C VAL A 257 -28.31 18.50 11.94
N GLY A 258 -29.25 18.72 11.02
CA GLY A 258 -29.71 20.07 10.72
C GLY A 258 -30.57 20.13 9.46
N GLU A 259 -30.60 21.30 8.83
CA GLU A 259 -31.32 21.54 7.58
C GLU A 259 -30.33 21.79 6.44
N LEU A 260 -30.50 21.10 5.32
CA LEU A 260 -29.74 21.30 4.08
C LEU A 260 -30.69 21.48 2.88
N LYS A 261 -30.14 21.96 1.76
CA LYS A 261 -30.86 22.22 0.51
C LYS A 261 -30.58 21.13 -0.51
N TYR A 262 -31.64 20.59 -1.10
CA TYR A 262 -31.58 19.77 -2.31
C TYR A 262 -31.86 20.66 -3.52
N PHE A 263 -30.89 20.79 -4.43
CA PHE A 263 -31.00 21.63 -5.61
C PHE A 263 -31.48 20.82 -6.81
N PHE A 264 -32.48 21.32 -7.54
CA PHE A 264 -32.99 20.68 -8.75
C PHE A 264 -32.24 21.20 -9.99
N ASP A 265 -31.74 20.29 -10.84
CA ASP A 265 -30.99 20.66 -12.06
C ASP A 265 -31.83 21.46 -13.07
N ASN A 266 -33.11 21.09 -13.22
CA ASN A 266 -34.01 21.68 -14.20
C ASN A 266 -34.68 22.97 -13.70
N TYR A 267 -33.88 23.93 -13.20
CA TYR A 267 -34.40 25.17 -12.60
C TYR A 267 -35.36 25.97 -13.49
N LYS A 268 -35.24 25.83 -14.82
CA LYS A 268 -36.12 26.49 -15.79
C LYS A 268 -37.59 26.07 -15.65
N ASP A 269 -37.87 24.89 -15.10
CA ASP A 269 -39.21 24.37 -14.91
C ASP A 269 -39.79 24.66 -13.51
N TYR A 270 -39.11 25.50 -12.73
CA TYR A 270 -39.49 25.84 -11.37
C TYR A 270 -39.69 27.36 -11.20
N TYR A 271 -40.58 27.71 -10.28
CA TYR A 271 -40.66 29.04 -9.66
C TYR A 271 -40.06 28.96 -8.26
N TYR A 272 -39.34 30.00 -7.85
CA TYR A 272 -38.92 30.20 -6.46
C TYR A 272 -39.96 31.07 -5.76
N LEU A 273 -40.34 30.67 -4.54
CA LEU A 273 -41.31 31.36 -3.69
C LEU A 273 -40.55 32.04 -2.55
N PRO A 274 -40.32 33.37 -2.59
CA PRO A 274 -39.49 34.06 -1.60
C PRO A 274 -40.03 33.96 -0.18
N ASP A 275 -41.36 33.98 -0.01
CA ASP A 275 -42.01 33.92 1.31
C ASP A 275 -41.91 32.53 1.95
N GLU A 276 -41.80 31.47 1.14
CA GLU A 276 -41.71 30.09 1.59
C GLU A 276 -40.28 29.52 1.53
N ASP A 277 -39.33 30.30 0.98
CA ASP A 277 -37.92 29.94 0.81
C ASP A 277 -37.71 28.53 0.18
N ARG A 278 -38.44 28.29 -0.92
CA ARG A 278 -38.39 27.02 -1.66
C ARG A 278 -38.77 27.18 -3.13
N ALA A 279 -38.35 26.21 -3.94
CA ALA A 279 -38.73 26.08 -5.33
C ALA A 279 -39.90 25.11 -5.52
N VAL A 280 -40.79 25.45 -6.45
CA VAL A 280 -41.98 24.67 -6.81
C VAL A 280 -42.08 24.56 -8.32
N HIS A 281 -42.31 23.34 -8.82
CA HIS A 281 -42.44 23.09 -10.25
C HIS A 281 -43.61 23.89 -10.86
N LYS A 282 -43.45 24.41 -12.07
CA LYS A 282 -44.40 25.31 -12.76
C LYS A 282 -45.84 24.80 -12.78
N LYS A 283 -46.04 23.49 -12.93
CA LYS A 283 -47.37 22.84 -12.88
C LYS A 283 -48.14 23.11 -11.58
N VAL A 284 -47.44 23.27 -10.46
CA VAL A 284 -48.03 23.59 -9.16
C VAL A 284 -47.93 25.09 -8.88
N GLY A 285 -46.77 25.69 -9.19
CA GLY A 285 -46.54 27.12 -8.98
C GLY A 285 -47.43 28.04 -9.82
N GLN A 286 -48.06 27.54 -10.91
CA GLN A 286 -49.00 28.31 -11.74
C GLN A 286 -50.20 28.87 -10.95
N TYR A 287 -50.59 28.20 -9.85
CA TYR A 287 -51.70 28.60 -8.98
C TYR A 287 -51.31 29.62 -7.89
N VAL A 288 -50.02 29.91 -7.74
CA VAL A 288 -49.51 30.94 -6.82
C VAL A 288 -49.58 32.31 -7.51
N ASP A 289 -49.96 33.34 -6.76
CA ASP A 289 -50.02 34.71 -7.26
C ASP A 289 -48.67 35.14 -7.89
N PRO A 290 -48.66 35.73 -9.10
CA PRO A 290 -47.46 36.25 -9.74
C PRO A 290 -46.59 37.18 -8.87
N GLU A 291 -47.17 37.93 -7.91
CA GLU A 291 -46.41 38.82 -7.02
C GLU A 291 -45.57 38.04 -5.99
N HIS A 292 -45.96 36.80 -5.68
CA HIS A 292 -45.33 35.94 -4.66
C HIS A 292 -44.44 34.84 -5.26
N ARG A 293 -44.18 34.87 -6.57
CA ARG A 293 -43.32 33.89 -7.25
C ARG A 293 -42.36 34.57 -8.23
N VAL A 294 -41.13 34.06 -8.28
CA VAL A 294 -40.12 34.50 -9.26
C VAL A 294 -39.61 33.28 -10.04
N GLN A 295 -39.12 33.50 -11.27
CA GLN A 295 -38.47 32.42 -12.03
C GLN A 295 -37.25 31.91 -11.24
N ALA A 296 -37.19 30.61 -10.97
CA ALA A 296 -36.07 30.05 -10.23
C ALA A 296 -34.77 30.17 -11.05
N SER A 297 -33.68 30.45 -10.35
CA SER A 297 -32.29 30.33 -10.81
C SER A 297 -31.68 29.04 -10.27
N ALA A 298 -30.50 28.64 -10.76
CA ALA A 298 -29.80 27.48 -10.22
C ALA A 298 -29.56 27.58 -8.70
N SER A 299 -29.27 28.77 -8.18
CA SER A 299 -29.04 29.01 -6.75
C SER A 299 -30.29 29.12 -5.88
N THR A 300 -31.47 29.28 -6.49
CA THR A 300 -32.76 29.40 -5.78
C THR A 300 -33.70 28.22 -6.05
N CYS A 301 -33.31 27.31 -6.94
CA CYS A 301 -34.09 26.15 -7.29
C CYS A 301 -33.82 24.98 -6.33
N TYR A 302 -34.27 25.09 -5.08
CA TYR A 302 -34.07 24.06 -4.07
C TYR A 302 -35.31 23.79 -3.20
N THR A 303 -35.29 22.66 -2.51
CA THR A 303 -36.11 22.44 -1.31
C THR A 303 -35.21 22.24 -0.11
N LYS A 304 -35.68 22.64 1.07
CA LYS A 304 -35.00 22.40 2.34
C LYS A 304 -35.44 21.07 2.93
N LYS A 305 -34.54 20.41 3.66
CA LYS A 305 -34.81 19.16 4.36
C LYS A 305 -34.08 19.13 5.70
N SER A 306 -34.82 18.93 6.78
CA SER A 306 -34.25 18.69 8.11
C SER A 306 -34.05 17.20 8.35
N SER A 307 -32.81 16.76 8.54
CA SER A 307 -32.47 15.35 8.72
C SER A 307 -31.09 15.17 9.36
N THR A 308 -30.64 13.92 9.41
CA THR A 308 -29.23 13.57 9.64
C THR A 308 -28.57 13.34 8.29
N PHE A 309 -27.46 14.00 8.06
CA PHE A 309 -26.74 14.01 6.79
C PHE A 309 -25.33 13.46 6.96
N LEU A 310 -24.88 12.69 5.98
CA LEU A 310 -23.55 12.11 5.92
C LEU A 310 -22.73 12.83 4.84
N PRO A 311 -21.47 13.20 5.10
CA PRO A 311 -20.66 13.92 4.13
C PRO A 311 -20.23 13.01 2.97
N LEU A 312 -20.06 13.59 1.78
CA LEU A 312 -19.56 12.96 0.56
C LEU A 312 -18.38 13.76 0.00
N SER A 313 -17.49 13.13 -0.77
CA SER A 313 -16.42 13.86 -1.50
C SER A 313 -16.71 14.07 -2.98
N HIS A 314 -17.63 13.30 -3.58
CA HIS A 314 -17.93 13.34 -5.01
C HIS A 314 -19.43 13.15 -5.29
N GLU A 315 -19.84 13.59 -6.48
CA GLU A 315 -21.24 13.68 -6.92
C GLU A 315 -21.70 12.37 -7.58
N ASP A 316 -21.74 11.25 -6.85
CA ASP A 316 -22.20 9.97 -7.42
C ASP A 316 -23.13 9.18 -6.49
N MET A 317 -24.09 8.47 -7.10
CA MET A 317 -25.02 7.47 -6.52
C MET A 317 -26.01 7.91 -5.44
N PHE A 318 -25.86 9.10 -4.85
CA PHE A 318 -26.73 9.57 -3.76
C PHE A 318 -27.48 10.85 -4.12
N ASP A 319 -28.60 11.08 -3.45
CA ASP A 319 -29.25 12.38 -3.46
C ASP A 319 -28.34 13.42 -2.79
N LEU A 320 -28.02 14.48 -3.51
CA LEU A 320 -27.04 15.47 -3.09
C LEU A 320 -27.69 16.66 -2.37
N TYR A 321 -27.21 16.92 -1.16
CA TYR A 321 -27.58 18.05 -0.34
C TYR A 321 -26.38 18.97 -0.12
N LYS A 322 -26.63 20.28 -0.11
CA LYS A 322 -25.62 21.33 0.12
C LYS A 322 -26.17 22.36 1.11
N GLU A 323 -25.29 23.05 1.82
CA GLU A 323 -25.68 24.19 2.67
C GLU A 323 -26.12 25.37 1.80
N GLU A 324 -25.32 25.71 0.79
CA GLU A 324 -25.61 26.71 -0.22
C GLU A 324 -25.22 26.20 -1.61
N TYR A 325 -25.74 26.83 -2.67
CA TYR A 325 -25.48 26.38 -4.05
C TYR A 325 -23.98 26.35 -4.38
N SER A 326 -23.21 27.29 -3.85
CA SER A 326 -21.75 27.39 -4.04
C SER A 326 -20.94 26.54 -3.06
N SER A 327 -21.57 25.87 -2.08
CA SER A 327 -20.86 25.05 -1.10
C SER A 327 -20.21 23.85 -1.78
N LYS A 328 -18.92 23.65 -1.48
CA LYS A 328 -18.14 22.53 -2.01
C LYS A 328 -18.44 21.22 -1.30
N GLN A 329 -18.77 21.27 -0.01
CA GLN A 329 -19.09 20.09 0.77
C GLN A 329 -20.45 19.53 0.33
N LEU A 330 -20.46 18.24 0.04
CA LEU A 330 -21.63 17.47 -0.36
C LEU A 330 -22.11 16.62 0.80
N PHE A 331 -23.40 16.33 0.82
CA PHE A 331 -24.01 15.44 1.77
C PHE A 331 -25.06 14.54 1.12
N THR A 332 -25.26 13.36 1.70
CA THR A 332 -26.46 12.53 1.49
C THR A 332 -27.26 12.45 2.78
N GLU A 333 -28.56 12.24 2.69
CA GLU A 333 -29.36 11.90 3.86
C GLU A 333 -28.97 10.50 4.39
N TYR A 334 -28.89 10.35 5.71
CA TYR A 334 -28.75 9.05 6.36
C TYR A 334 -30.05 8.25 6.23
N ILE A 335 -29.93 7.04 5.67
CA ILE A 335 -31.03 6.07 5.61
C ILE A 335 -30.61 4.85 6.40
N ALA A 336 -31.45 4.44 7.36
CA ALA A 336 -31.20 3.28 8.22
C ALA A 336 -31.49 1.96 7.49
N ASP A 337 -30.86 1.76 6.33
CA ASP A 337 -31.04 0.61 5.46
C ASP A 337 -29.67 -0.06 5.18
N PRO A 338 -29.54 -1.39 5.35
CA PRO A 338 -28.27 -2.09 5.16
C PRO A 338 -27.62 -1.89 3.78
N ASP A 339 -28.40 -1.87 2.70
CA ASP A 339 -27.87 -1.73 1.35
C ASP A 339 -27.36 -0.31 1.11
N PHE A 340 -28.10 0.70 1.59
CA PHE A 340 -27.64 2.08 1.61
C PHE A 340 -26.34 2.24 2.41
N ILE A 341 -26.26 1.65 3.60
CA ILE A 341 -25.09 1.79 4.48
C ILE A 341 -23.85 1.13 3.87
N LEU A 342 -24.01 -0.04 3.26
CA LEU A 342 -22.91 -0.69 2.55
C LEU A 342 -22.46 0.15 1.35
N ALA A 343 -23.38 0.65 0.53
CA ALA A 343 -23.05 1.54 -0.59
C ALA A 343 -22.32 2.82 -0.13
N TYR A 344 -22.75 3.41 0.98
CA TYR A 344 -22.09 4.57 1.58
C TYR A 344 -20.69 4.21 2.13
N ALA A 345 -20.54 3.06 2.76
CA ALA A 345 -19.23 2.56 3.19
C ALA A 345 -18.26 2.40 2.00
N HIS A 346 -18.72 1.88 0.87
CA HIS A 346 -17.92 1.80 -0.35
C HIS A 346 -17.41 3.17 -0.80
N ASN A 347 -18.29 4.17 -0.85
CA ASN A 347 -17.94 5.54 -1.22
C ASN A 347 -16.84 6.11 -0.31
N VAL A 348 -17.01 5.97 1.01
CA VAL A 348 -16.04 6.47 2.00
C VAL A 348 -14.70 5.72 1.91
N LEU A 349 -14.72 4.40 1.67
CA LEU A 349 -13.50 3.60 1.55
C LEU A 349 -12.72 3.88 0.27
N GLU A 350 -13.39 4.18 -0.84
CA GLU A 350 -12.73 4.62 -2.06
C GLU A 350 -11.99 5.95 -1.85
N ASP A 351 -12.61 6.89 -1.14
CA ASP A 351 -11.95 8.15 -0.80
C ASP A 351 -10.81 7.97 0.20
N ALA A 352 -11.01 7.09 1.18
CA ALA A 352 -9.96 6.72 2.11
C ALA A 352 -8.76 6.14 1.37
N LEU A 353 -8.99 5.29 0.36
CA LEU A 353 -7.95 4.74 -0.50
C LEU A 353 -7.24 5.85 -1.27
N ARG A 354 -7.97 6.79 -1.89
CA ARG A 354 -7.36 7.94 -2.61
C ARG A 354 -6.49 8.81 -1.69
N CYS A 355 -6.92 9.04 -0.45
CA CYS A 355 -6.16 9.82 0.53
C CYS A 355 -4.96 9.06 1.12
N ALA A 356 -5.12 7.77 1.40
CA ALA A 356 -4.13 6.95 2.07
C ALA A 356 -3.11 6.32 1.09
N VAL A 357 -3.50 6.12 -0.16
CA VAL A 357 -2.72 5.52 -1.25
C VAL A 357 -2.69 6.52 -2.41
N PRO A 358 -1.94 7.64 -2.28
CA PRO A 358 -1.80 8.57 -3.39
C PRO A 358 -1.17 7.81 -4.57
N VAL A 359 -1.84 7.85 -5.73
CA VAL A 359 -1.28 7.33 -6.98
C VAL A 359 0.07 8.02 -7.16
N PRO A 360 1.18 7.29 -7.31
CA PRO A 360 2.46 7.92 -7.51
C PRO A 360 2.39 8.80 -8.75
N SER A 361 2.65 10.10 -8.60
CA SER A 361 3.01 10.93 -9.74
C SER A 361 4.25 10.32 -10.39
N GLU A 362 4.28 10.26 -11.73
CA GLU A 362 5.41 9.76 -12.51
C GLU A 362 6.75 10.46 -12.18
N GLU A 363 6.70 11.57 -11.45
CA GLU A 363 7.84 12.42 -11.07
C GLU A 363 8.58 11.99 -9.80
N ALA A 364 8.12 10.98 -9.05
CA ALA A 364 8.89 10.46 -7.93
C ALA A 364 9.94 9.43 -8.35
N GLN A 365 10.82 9.82 -9.27
CA GLN A 365 12.13 9.20 -9.53
C GLN A 365 13.25 9.90 -8.75
N GLU A 366 12.93 10.57 -7.64
CA GLU A 366 13.93 11.31 -6.88
C GLU A 366 14.67 10.43 -5.87
N ALA A 367 15.95 10.26 -6.19
CA ALA A 367 17.05 9.68 -5.43
C ALA A 367 16.90 8.19 -5.07
N PRO A 368 17.96 7.36 -5.26
CA PRO A 368 17.99 6.09 -4.57
C PRO A 368 17.75 6.38 -3.08
N PRO A 369 16.89 5.62 -2.39
CA PRO A 369 16.92 5.66 -0.93
C PRO A 369 18.38 5.46 -0.53
N GLU A 370 18.81 6.06 0.58
CA GLU A 370 20.04 5.63 1.24
C GLU A 370 19.88 4.13 1.53
N LEU A 371 20.25 3.31 0.53
CA LEU A 371 20.55 1.91 0.64
C LEU A 371 21.57 1.88 1.76
N PHE A 372 21.31 1.04 2.75
CA PHE A 372 22.05 0.96 4.01
C PHE A 372 21.59 1.95 5.08
N SER A 373 20.54 1.54 5.80
CA SER A 373 20.34 1.94 7.19
C SER A 373 19.70 0.83 7.97
#